data_AF-A0A3D3CF72-F1
#
_entry.id   AF-A0A3D3CF72-F1
#
_cell.length_a   1.000
_cell.length_b   1.000
_cell.length_c   1.000
_cell.angle_alpha   90.00
_cell.angle_beta   90.00
_cell.angle_gamma   90.00
#
_symmetry.space_group_name_H-M   'P 1'
#
loop_
_entity.id
_entity.type
_entity.pdbx_description
1 polymer ?
#
loop_
_entity_poly.entity_id
_entity_poly.type
_entity_poly.pdbx_seq_one_letter_code
_entity_poly.pdbx_strand_id
1 'polypeptide(L)'
;MQDILITKGRVMDPASGVDGVHDLLIRDGVIAAVGNDLPEEGALKVIDASGLLVTPGIVDIHTHLFATGGNPNAWAGEYSVFPDGFSVRSGVTTMVDAGSAGWRNFDLFRASVIDRARTRVFAFLNIASYGMISDLIEQTPSDFDPEAAVKKVERHRDVLVGIKTAHYWGPG
;
A
#
# COMPACT_ATOMS: atom_id res chain seq x y z
N MET A 1 4.94 3.55 -21.15
CA MET A 1 4.93 4.65 -20.15
C MET A 1 5.79 5.77 -20.73
N GLN A 2 6.05 6.91 -20.07
CA GLN A 2 7.05 7.87 -20.60
C GLN A 2 8.40 7.65 -19.91
N ASP A 3 9.48 7.78 -20.67
CA ASP A 3 10.85 7.66 -20.15
C ASP A 3 11.22 8.92 -19.34
N ILE A 4 11.74 8.71 -18.13
CA ILE A 4 12.09 9.77 -17.17
C ILE A 4 13.55 9.58 -16.78
N LEU A 5 14.33 10.65 -16.82
CA LEU A 5 15.67 10.71 -16.26
C LEU A 5 15.66 11.61 -15.03
N ILE A 6 16.10 11.09 -13.89
CA ILE A 6 16.36 11.87 -12.68
C ILE A 6 17.87 12.06 -12.60
N THR A 7 18.37 13.28 -12.47
CA THR A 7 19.82 13.55 -12.47
C THR A 7 20.33 14.09 -11.15
N LYS A 8 21.59 13.81 -10.82
CA LYS A 8 22.35 14.40 -9.71
C LYS A 8 21.72 14.26 -8.32
N GLY A 9 20.79 13.33 -8.14
CA GLY A 9 20.19 13.02 -6.86
C GLY A 9 21.10 12.14 -6.02
N ARG A 10 21.08 12.27 -4.69
CA ARG A 10 21.69 11.25 -3.83
C ARG A 10 20.75 10.03 -3.79
N VAL A 11 21.04 9.04 -4.62
CA VAL A 11 20.29 7.79 -4.72
C VAL A 11 20.69 6.90 -3.55
N MET A 12 19.72 6.47 -2.75
CA MET A 12 19.92 5.57 -1.60
C MET A 12 19.03 4.34 -1.75
N ASP A 13 19.65 3.19 -2.05
CA ASP A 13 18.99 1.88 -2.09
C ASP A 13 19.85 0.83 -1.36
N PRO A 14 19.55 0.55 -0.08
CA PRO A 14 20.28 -0.44 0.70
C PRO A 14 20.20 -1.86 0.13
N ALA A 15 19.13 -2.21 -0.59
CA ALA A 15 18.95 -3.56 -1.12
C ALA A 15 19.92 -3.87 -2.26
N SER A 16 20.28 -2.87 -3.06
CA SER A 16 21.30 -2.96 -4.11
C SER A 16 22.67 -2.45 -3.69
N GLY A 17 22.81 -1.89 -2.47
CA GLY A 17 24.06 -1.36 -1.94
C GLY A 17 24.45 0.02 -2.51
N VAL A 18 23.50 0.76 -3.07
CA VAL A 18 23.72 2.08 -3.67
C VAL A 18 23.53 3.18 -2.62
N ASP A 19 24.55 4.00 -2.40
CA ASP A 19 24.44 5.29 -1.69
C ASP A 19 25.44 6.27 -2.31
N GLY A 20 24.96 7.20 -3.11
CA GLY A 20 25.81 8.14 -3.84
C GLY A 20 25.04 9.10 -4.73
N VAL A 21 25.73 10.12 -5.24
CA VAL A 21 25.15 11.03 -6.23
C VAL A 21 25.13 10.33 -7.58
N HIS A 22 23.94 10.13 -8.14
CA HIS A 22 23.72 9.38 -9.37
C HIS A 22 22.55 9.97 -10.16
N ASP A 23 22.54 9.63 -11.45
CA ASP A 23 21.40 9.70 -12.33
C ASP A 23 20.65 8.35 -12.33
N LEU A 24 19.33 8.41 -12.51
CA LEU A 24 18.44 7.26 -12.53
C LEU A 24 17.52 7.36 -13.74
N LEU A 25 17.64 6.41 -14.65
CA LEU A 25 16.82 6.31 -15.86
C LEU A 25 15.67 5.34 -15.63
N ILE A 26 14.44 5.81 -15.86
CA ILE A 26 13.21 5.04 -15.82
C ILE A 26 12.73 4.87 -17.26
N ARG A 27 12.56 3.63 -17.71
CA ARG A 27 11.95 3.30 -19.00
C ARG A 27 10.76 2.39 -18.80
N ASP A 28 9.64 2.71 -19.43
CA ASP A 28 8.41 1.93 -19.31
C ASP A 28 7.97 1.58 -17.88
N GLY A 29 8.27 2.46 -16.92
CA GLY A 29 7.91 2.30 -15.51
C GLY A 29 8.85 1.41 -14.71
N VAL A 30 9.97 0.97 -15.27
CA VAL A 30 11.02 0.23 -14.56
C VAL A 30 12.32 1.03 -14.52
N ILE A 31 13.13 0.81 -13.47
CA ILE A 31 14.48 1.37 -13.39
C ILE A 31 15.34 0.65 -14.43
N ALA A 32 15.78 1.39 -15.45
CA ALA A 32 16.58 0.86 -16.55
C ALA A 32 18.09 1.00 -16.32
N ALA A 33 18.51 2.06 -15.62
CA ALA A 33 19.91 2.28 -15.26
C ALA A 33 20.03 3.20 -14.03
N VAL A 34 21.11 2.97 -13.27
CA VAL A 34 21.59 3.85 -12.20
C VAL A 34 23.08 4.06 -12.45
N GLY A 35 23.54 5.31 -12.49
CA GLY A 35 24.93 5.62 -12.83
C GLY A 35 25.20 7.10 -12.83
N ASN A 36 26.28 7.54 -13.48
CA ASN A 36 26.60 8.96 -13.63
C ASN A 36 26.57 9.33 -15.11
N ASP A 37 26.21 10.57 -15.42
CA ASP A 37 26.22 11.14 -16.76
C ASP A 37 25.40 10.29 -17.75
N LEU A 38 24.22 9.84 -17.31
CA LEU A 38 23.33 9.05 -18.17
C LEU A 38 22.80 9.94 -19.31
N PRO A 39 22.71 9.40 -20.55
CA PRO A 39 22.30 10.21 -21.69
C PRO A 39 20.85 10.69 -21.55
N GLU A 40 20.65 11.99 -21.76
CA GLU A 40 19.30 12.59 -21.81
C GLU A 40 18.53 12.18 -23.08
N GLU A 41 19.25 11.70 -24.09
CA GLU A 41 18.71 11.30 -25.38
C GLU A 41 17.64 10.19 -25.24
N GLY A 42 16.42 10.53 -25.63
CA GLY A 42 15.26 9.63 -25.54
C GLY A 42 14.48 9.74 -24.23
N ALA A 43 14.97 10.44 -23.20
CA ALA A 43 14.16 10.78 -22.04
C ALA A 43 13.17 11.89 -22.42
N LEU A 44 11.87 11.64 -22.22
CA LEU A 44 10.83 12.64 -22.47
C LEU A 44 10.76 13.68 -21.34
N LYS A 45 11.32 13.35 -20.17
CA LYS A 45 11.37 14.23 -19.00
C LYS A 45 12.68 14.06 -18.26
N VAL A 46 13.38 15.18 -18.04
CA VAL A 46 14.57 15.26 -17.19
C VAL A 46 14.22 16.01 -15.90
N ILE A 47 14.62 15.48 -14.75
CA ILE A 47 14.39 16.05 -13.42
C ILE A 47 15.74 16.22 -12.73
N ASP A 48 16.17 17.45 -12.49
CA ASP A 48 17.37 17.72 -11.68
C ASP A 48 17.03 17.58 -10.19
N ALA A 49 17.65 16.61 -9.53
CA ALA A 49 17.50 16.31 -8.10
C ALA A 49 18.74 16.72 -7.29
N SER A 50 19.56 17.66 -7.79
CA SER A 50 20.75 18.18 -7.09
C SER A 50 20.42 18.62 -5.67
N GLY A 51 21.15 18.07 -4.69
CA GLY A 51 20.95 18.37 -3.26
C GLY A 51 19.73 17.70 -2.62
N LEU A 52 18.99 16.86 -3.36
CA LEU A 52 17.86 16.09 -2.88
C LEU A 52 18.21 14.61 -2.72
N LEU A 53 17.41 13.91 -1.93
CA LEU A 53 17.46 12.46 -1.79
C LEU A 53 16.54 11.81 -2.82
N VAL A 54 17.01 10.72 -3.41
CA VAL A 54 16.21 9.82 -4.25
C VAL A 54 16.19 8.46 -3.57
N THR A 55 15.03 8.06 -3.05
CA THR A 55 14.86 6.82 -2.29
C THR A 55 13.88 5.89 -2.99
N PRO A 56 13.86 4.59 -2.67
CA PRO A 56 12.69 3.76 -2.90
C PRO A 56 11.44 4.46 -2.36
N GLY A 57 10.33 4.29 -3.07
CA GLY A 57 9.05 4.80 -2.61
C GLY A 57 8.69 4.20 -1.24
N ILE A 58 8.13 5.01 -0.35
CA ILE A 58 7.79 4.55 1.00
C ILE A 58 6.67 3.52 0.92
N VAL A 59 6.81 2.45 1.71
CA VAL A 59 5.79 1.43 1.94
C VAL A 59 5.21 1.64 3.33
N ASP A 60 3.97 2.09 3.40
CA ASP A 60 3.25 2.20 4.67
C ASP A 60 2.52 0.89 4.96
N ILE A 61 3.02 0.15 5.95
CA ILE A 61 2.54 -1.21 6.26
C ILE A 61 1.31 -1.23 7.18
N HIS A 62 0.82 -0.09 7.64
CA HIS A 62 -0.30 -0.04 8.57
C HIS A 62 -1.21 1.15 8.31
N THR A 63 -2.28 0.90 7.55
CA THR A 63 -3.26 1.92 7.16
C THR A 63 -4.68 1.38 7.25
N HIS A 64 -5.69 2.25 7.30
CA HIS A 64 -7.10 1.84 7.21
C HIS A 64 -7.74 2.50 6.00
N LEU A 65 -8.06 1.70 4.99
CA LEU A 65 -8.37 2.18 3.64
C LEU A 65 -9.79 1.90 3.19
N PHE A 66 -10.60 1.19 3.99
CA PHE A 66 -11.98 0.83 3.61
C PHE A 66 -12.99 1.97 3.82
N ALA A 67 -12.69 3.14 3.24
CA ALA A 67 -13.46 4.39 3.40
C ALA A 67 -14.93 4.31 2.94
N THR A 68 -15.26 3.32 2.10
CA THR A 68 -16.63 3.10 1.62
C THR A 68 -17.42 2.07 2.43
N GLY A 69 -16.91 1.65 3.59
CA GLY A 69 -17.61 0.69 4.47
C GLY A 69 -18.98 1.21 4.95
N GLY A 70 -19.19 2.53 4.96
CA GLY A 70 -20.49 3.16 5.21
C GLY A 70 -21.00 3.06 6.65
N ASN A 71 -20.18 2.56 7.58
CA ASN A 71 -20.52 2.40 8.98
C ASN A 71 -20.11 3.66 9.77
N PRO A 72 -21.06 4.37 10.40
CA PRO A 72 -20.76 5.51 11.26
C PRO A 72 -19.92 5.08 12.47
N ASN A 73 -18.92 5.88 12.83
CA ASN A 73 -17.98 5.68 13.93
C ASN A 73 -17.17 4.38 13.86
N ALA A 74 -17.00 3.81 12.66
CA ALA A 74 -16.21 2.61 12.45
C ALA A 74 -14.78 2.93 12.00
N TRP A 75 -13.81 2.18 12.54
CA TRP A 75 -12.41 2.19 12.08
C TRP A 75 -12.34 1.78 10.60
N ALA A 76 -13.01 0.69 10.24
CA ALA A 76 -13.30 0.32 8.86
C ALA A 76 -14.59 0.98 8.38
N GLY A 77 -14.47 2.14 7.75
CA GLY A 77 -15.61 2.98 7.37
C GLY A 77 -15.27 4.45 7.52
N GLU A 78 -15.97 5.14 8.43
CA GLU A 78 -15.85 6.60 8.59
C GLU A 78 -14.43 7.08 8.91
N TYR A 79 -13.65 6.33 9.68
CA TYR A 79 -12.26 6.72 10.03
C TYR A 79 -11.20 6.21 9.05
N SER A 80 -11.61 5.43 8.04
CA SER A 80 -10.71 5.02 6.97
C SER A 80 -10.51 6.16 5.96
N VAL A 81 -9.37 6.14 5.26
CA VAL A 81 -9.01 7.16 4.27
C VAL A 81 -8.96 6.59 2.86
N PHE A 82 -9.24 7.42 1.86
CA PHE A 82 -9.00 7.04 0.46
C PHE A 82 -7.49 7.04 0.17
N PRO A 83 -6.92 5.98 -0.42
CA PRO A 83 -5.47 5.85 -0.62
C PRO A 83 -4.84 7.04 -1.34
N ASP A 84 -5.42 7.43 -2.48
CA ASP A 84 -4.85 8.45 -3.38
C ASP A 84 -4.86 9.86 -2.79
N GLY A 85 -5.65 10.11 -1.73
CA GLY A 85 -5.67 11.39 -1.03
C GLY A 85 -4.43 11.63 -0.16
N PHE A 86 -3.79 10.56 0.32
CA PHE A 86 -2.78 10.62 1.38
C PHE A 86 -1.45 9.93 1.02
N SER A 87 -1.37 9.27 -0.13
CA SER A 87 -0.21 8.48 -0.56
C SER A 87 0.92 9.31 -1.20
N VAL A 88 0.88 9.53 -2.51
CA VAL A 88 2.03 10.04 -3.31
C VAL A 88 2.52 11.40 -2.81
N ARG A 89 1.61 12.23 -2.28
CA ARG A 89 1.93 13.56 -1.73
C ARG A 89 2.82 13.51 -0.49
N SER A 90 2.83 12.38 0.23
CA SER A 90 3.67 12.13 1.40
C SER A 90 4.88 11.22 1.10
N GLY A 91 5.11 10.89 -0.18
CA GLY A 91 6.18 9.97 -0.59
C GLY A 91 5.81 8.48 -0.47
N VAL A 92 4.59 8.17 -0.02
CA VAL A 92 4.08 6.80 0.07
C VAL A 92 3.59 6.34 -1.31
N THR A 93 4.18 5.26 -1.80
CA THR A 93 3.86 4.68 -3.12
C THR A 93 3.07 3.38 -3.01
N THR A 94 3.18 2.70 -1.86
CA THR A 94 2.48 1.46 -1.54
C THR A 94 1.92 1.54 -0.13
N MET A 95 0.66 1.16 0.04
CA MET A 95 -0.01 1.11 1.35
C MET A 95 -0.51 -0.31 1.62
N VAL A 96 -0.53 -0.72 2.88
CA VAL A 96 -1.09 -1.99 3.32
C VAL A 96 -2.23 -1.71 4.30
N ASP A 97 -3.43 -2.12 3.94
CA ASP A 97 -4.59 -2.06 4.84
C ASP A 97 -4.42 -3.05 6.00
N ALA A 98 -4.60 -2.58 7.23
CA ALA A 98 -4.33 -3.30 8.45
C ALA A 98 -5.58 -4.01 8.99
N GLY A 99 -6.30 -4.74 8.12
CA GLY A 99 -7.44 -5.55 8.53
C GLY A 99 -8.75 -4.78 8.65
N SER A 100 -8.94 -3.72 7.88
CA SER A 100 -10.23 -3.01 7.84
C SER A 100 -11.36 -3.94 7.39
N ALA A 101 -11.09 -4.82 6.42
CA ALA A 101 -12.03 -5.82 5.96
C ALA A 101 -11.71 -7.23 6.48
N GLY A 102 -12.76 -7.98 6.76
CA GLY A 102 -12.73 -9.39 7.08
C GLY A 102 -13.18 -10.28 5.93
N TRP A 103 -13.28 -11.58 6.17
CA TRP A 103 -13.59 -12.57 5.13
C TRP A 103 -14.99 -12.41 4.51
N ARG A 104 -15.95 -11.73 5.17
CA ARG A 104 -17.31 -11.47 4.66
C ARG A 104 -17.41 -10.27 3.73
N ASN A 105 -16.58 -9.24 3.92
CA ASN A 105 -16.71 -7.95 3.22
C ASN A 105 -15.48 -7.56 2.39
N PHE A 106 -14.44 -8.38 2.33
CA PHE A 106 -13.25 -8.11 1.53
C PHE A 106 -13.54 -7.86 0.04
N ASP A 107 -14.50 -8.58 -0.55
CA ASP A 107 -14.83 -8.40 -1.98
C ASP A 107 -15.36 -6.99 -2.26
N LEU A 108 -16.14 -6.44 -1.33
CA LEU A 108 -16.61 -5.06 -1.41
C LEU A 108 -15.45 -4.09 -1.30
N PHE A 109 -14.58 -4.26 -0.30
CA PHE A 109 -13.38 -3.43 -0.13
C PHE A 109 -12.50 -3.42 -1.38
N ARG A 110 -12.27 -4.59 -1.97
CA ARG A 110 -11.52 -4.73 -3.21
C ARG A 110 -12.16 -3.94 -4.35
N ALA A 111 -13.45 -4.18 -4.61
CA ALA A 111 -14.16 -3.57 -5.75
C ALA A 111 -14.39 -2.06 -5.59
N SER A 112 -14.52 -1.56 -4.36
CA SER A 112 -14.83 -0.16 -4.08
C SER A 112 -13.61 0.70 -3.83
N VAL A 113 -12.49 0.13 -3.37
CA VAL A 113 -11.26 0.87 -3.04
C VAL A 113 -10.04 0.32 -3.77
N ILE A 114 -9.62 -0.93 -3.52
CA ILE A 114 -8.32 -1.45 -3.98
C ILE A 114 -8.19 -1.37 -5.50
N ASP A 115 -9.16 -1.93 -6.23
CA ASP A 115 -9.11 -1.99 -7.70
C ASP A 115 -9.31 -0.61 -8.36
N ARG A 116 -9.67 0.42 -7.58
CA ARG A 116 -9.90 1.80 -8.05
C ARG A 116 -8.77 2.77 -7.68
N ALA A 117 -7.87 2.38 -6.78
CA ALA A 117 -6.77 3.21 -6.34
C ALA A 117 -5.68 3.28 -7.42
N ARG A 118 -5.07 4.46 -7.58
CA ARG A 118 -3.81 4.60 -8.34
C ARG A 118 -2.62 4.15 -7.51
N THR A 119 -2.69 4.41 -6.20
CA THR A 119 -1.72 3.93 -5.21
C THR A 119 -1.74 2.41 -5.19
N ARG A 120 -0.57 1.77 -5.09
CA ARG A 120 -0.52 0.33 -4.91
C ARG A 120 -1.04 -0.02 -3.52
N VAL A 121 -2.11 -0.80 -3.44
CA VAL A 121 -2.71 -1.20 -2.17
C VAL A 121 -2.63 -2.71 -2.00
N PHE A 122 -2.07 -3.15 -0.88
CA PHE A 122 -2.20 -4.50 -0.35
C PHE A 122 -3.07 -4.48 0.91
N ALA A 123 -3.42 -5.65 1.42
CA ALA A 123 -4.18 -5.75 2.66
C ALA A 123 -3.80 -6.99 3.46
N PHE A 124 -3.83 -6.86 4.78
CA PHE A 124 -4.05 -7.99 5.67
C PHE A 124 -5.55 -8.23 5.78
N LEU A 125 -5.99 -9.48 5.64
CA LEU A 125 -7.38 -9.84 5.89
C LEU A 125 -7.60 -9.96 7.41
N ASN A 126 -8.61 -9.31 7.96
CA ASN A 126 -8.95 -9.53 9.36
C ASN A 126 -9.48 -10.96 9.57
N ILE A 127 -9.10 -11.61 10.67
CA ILE A 127 -9.65 -12.92 11.04
C ILE A 127 -11.14 -12.85 11.40
N ALA A 128 -11.57 -11.70 11.94
CA ALA A 128 -12.96 -11.42 12.23
C ALA A 128 -13.75 -11.21 10.94
N SER A 129 -15.04 -11.50 10.95
CA SER A 129 -15.82 -11.67 9.73
C SER A 129 -15.98 -10.39 8.90
N TYR A 130 -16.32 -9.28 9.55
CA TYR A 130 -16.44 -7.98 8.89
C TYR A 130 -15.23 -7.06 9.13
N GLY A 131 -14.17 -7.57 9.76
CA GLY A 131 -13.01 -6.77 10.15
C GLY A 131 -13.38 -5.68 11.16
N MET A 132 -12.74 -4.53 11.06
CA MET A 132 -12.79 -3.46 12.07
C MET A 132 -14.01 -2.54 11.94
N ILE A 133 -15.17 -3.07 11.53
CA ILE A 133 -16.41 -2.27 11.44
C ILE A 133 -16.98 -1.96 12.84
N SER A 134 -16.69 -2.81 13.82
CA SER A 134 -17.06 -2.64 15.22
C SER A 134 -16.11 -3.45 16.10
N ASP A 135 -15.85 -2.94 17.31
CA ASP A 135 -15.01 -3.63 18.29
C ASP A 135 -15.58 -5.01 18.67
N LEU A 136 -16.91 -5.12 18.79
CA LEU A 136 -17.58 -6.37 19.19
C LEU A 136 -17.17 -7.59 18.34
N ILE A 137 -17.02 -7.39 17.03
CA ILE A 137 -16.72 -8.47 16.09
C ILE A 137 -15.29 -8.98 16.30
N GLU A 138 -14.34 -8.08 16.55
CA GLU A 138 -12.95 -8.46 16.85
C GLU A 138 -12.78 -9.06 18.25
N GLN A 139 -13.71 -8.80 19.18
CA GLN A 139 -13.70 -9.39 20.53
C GLN A 139 -14.41 -10.76 20.58
N THR A 140 -15.10 -11.17 19.51
CA THR A 140 -15.98 -12.35 19.50
C THR A 140 -15.30 -13.54 18.83
N PRO A 141 -14.77 -14.54 19.59
CA PRO A 141 -14.04 -15.67 19.01
C PRO A 141 -14.90 -16.54 18.08
N SER A 142 -16.20 -16.63 18.36
CA SER A 142 -17.12 -17.39 17.52
C SER A 142 -17.33 -16.77 16.14
N ASP A 143 -16.89 -15.54 15.93
CA ASP A 143 -16.92 -14.87 14.63
C ASP A 143 -15.66 -15.17 13.77
N PHE A 144 -14.63 -15.74 14.39
CA PHE A 144 -13.39 -16.09 13.73
C PHE A 144 -13.55 -17.42 12.99
N ASP A 145 -13.43 -17.38 11.67
CA ASP A 145 -13.52 -18.57 10.82
C ASP A 145 -12.22 -18.71 10.00
N PRO A 146 -11.26 -19.52 10.48
CA PRO A 146 -9.99 -19.74 9.79
C PRO A 146 -10.17 -20.37 8.40
N GLU A 147 -11.17 -21.24 8.20
CA GLU A 147 -11.39 -21.86 6.91
C GLU A 147 -11.93 -20.85 5.89
N ALA A 148 -12.87 -20.00 6.30
CA ALA A 148 -13.38 -18.93 5.45
C ALA A 148 -12.29 -17.90 5.14
N ALA A 149 -11.46 -17.53 6.12
CA ALA A 149 -10.33 -16.63 5.94
C ALA A 149 -9.32 -17.19 4.93
N VAL A 150 -8.92 -18.46 5.05
CA VAL A 150 -8.04 -19.12 4.08
C VAL A 150 -8.66 -19.13 2.70
N LYS A 151 -9.92 -19.55 2.56
CA LYS A 151 -10.64 -19.52 1.27
C LYS A 151 -10.65 -18.13 0.65
N LYS A 152 -10.75 -17.07 1.47
CA LYS A 152 -10.70 -15.69 0.99
C LYS A 152 -9.28 -15.30 0.55
N VAL A 153 -8.26 -15.62 1.34
CA VAL A 153 -6.84 -15.38 0.96
C VAL A 153 -6.50 -16.06 -0.36
N GLU A 154 -6.87 -17.34 -0.53
CA GLU A 154 -6.61 -18.09 -1.76
C GLU A 154 -7.21 -17.42 -3.01
N ARG A 155 -8.38 -16.78 -2.88
CA ARG A 155 -9.07 -16.12 -3.99
C ARG A 155 -8.49 -14.75 -4.35
N HIS A 156 -7.74 -14.11 -3.45
CA HIS A 156 -7.22 -12.75 -3.63
C HIS A 156 -5.72 -12.65 -3.29
N ARG A 157 -4.94 -13.71 -3.58
CA ARG A 157 -3.48 -13.78 -3.33
C ARG A 157 -2.68 -12.66 -4.02
N ASP A 158 -3.27 -11.99 -4.99
CA ASP A 158 -2.67 -10.86 -5.69
C ASP A 158 -2.59 -9.59 -4.82
N VAL A 159 -3.48 -9.45 -3.83
CA VAL A 159 -3.56 -8.25 -2.96
C VAL A 159 -3.54 -8.57 -1.46
N LEU A 160 -3.93 -9.78 -1.06
CA LEU A 160 -3.87 -10.23 0.33
C LEU A 160 -2.47 -10.76 0.68
N VAL A 161 -1.80 -10.07 1.60
CA VAL A 161 -0.42 -10.36 2.01
C VAL A 161 -0.30 -10.98 3.41
N GLY A 162 -1.42 -11.20 4.08
CA GLY A 162 -1.46 -11.93 5.35
C GLY A 162 -2.79 -11.82 6.08
N ILE A 163 -2.80 -12.23 7.35
CA ILE A 163 -3.92 -12.11 8.27
C ILE A 163 -3.59 -11.09 9.37
N LYS A 164 -4.57 -10.24 9.70
CA LYS A 164 -4.54 -9.37 10.87
C LYS A 164 -5.42 -9.96 11.98
N THR A 165 -4.94 -9.88 13.21
CA THR A 165 -5.73 -10.09 14.42
C THR A 165 -5.63 -8.84 15.30
N ALA A 166 -6.72 -8.44 15.94
CA ALA A 166 -6.78 -7.29 16.85
C ALA A 166 -7.91 -7.48 17.87
N HIS A 167 -7.89 -6.66 18.93
CA HIS A 167 -8.98 -6.48 19.91
C HIS A 167 -9.71 -7.75 20.35
N TYR A 168 -8.99 -8.82 20.72
CA TYR A 168 -9.68 -10.03 21.14
C TYR A 168 -10.14 -9.98 22.60
N TRP A 169 -9.40 -9.38 23.53
CA TRP A 169 -9.87 -8.95 24.87
C TRP A 169 -8.99 -7.82 25.43
N GLY A 170 -8.63 -6.85 24.59
CA GLY A 170 -8.20 -5.50 25.02
C GLY A 170 -7.19 -4.77 24.12
N PRO A 171 -7.19 -3.41 24.07
CA PRO A 171 -8.10 -2.49 24.76
C PRO A 171 -9.36 -2.19 23.93
N GLY A 172 -10.49 -1.96 24.63
CA GLY A 172 -11.78 -1.58 24.07
C GLY A 172 -12.02 -0.07 24.05
#